data_AF-A0A953WWL2-F1
#
_entry.id   AF-A0A953WWL2-F1
#
_cell.length_a   1.000
_cell.length_b   1.000
_cell.length_c   1.000
_cell.angle_alpha   90.00
_cell.angle_beta   90.00
_cell.angle_gamma   90.00
#
_symmetry.space_group_name_H-M   'P 1'
#
loop_
_entity.id
_entity.type
_entity.pdbx_description
1 polymer ?
#
loop_
_entity_poly.entity_id
_entity_poly.type
_entity_poly.pdbx_seq_one_letter_code
_entity_poly.pdbx_strand_id
1 'polypeptide(L)'
;QEQAMQIAIDAAKFTPDEANGLRRAMATFRHLGTIHRYEDMLVSRMIARGYDPAFAASCFNQIKGFGEYGFPESHAASFALLVYVSSWIKCHHPDVFCAALLNSQPMGFYAPAQIVRDAQEHGVEVRPVDVNLSDWDNTLEPAEGESGHFAVRLGFRQIDGLAQAEMEELMRRRGAGYDDPDALRRRTRLPRATLERLAAADAFRSMGLTRRDALWQVRGAPAGHTLPLFAAADAAEQGREEAVALPLIPPSEHVLQDYQTTRLSLSGHPMFYLRPVHAARGLVPTAEAVRAANGARVATSGLVLVRQRPGTASGVVFVTLEDETGIANLVVWPRVMERYRPVVMRSRILHVVGRVQSADNVTHIVAEQLIDCSGDLAFLSEEAMGASLKGILSRADEVTRPPVESRSPKPSHTSGRHPRNVRVIPKSRDFH
;
A
#
# COMPACT_ATOMS: atom_id res chain seq x y z
N GLN A 1 -19.67 -24.88 16.23
CA GLN A 1 -20.07 -25.32 17.59
C GLN A 1 -21.44 -25.99 17.55
N GLU A 2 -22.29 -25.49 16.66
CA GLU A 2 -23.66 -25.87 16.38
C GLU A 2 -23.77 -27.32 15.90
N GLN A 3 -22.84 -27.79 15.05
CA GLN A 3 -22.78 -29.21 14.65
C GLN A 3 -22.57 -30.16 15.84
N ALA A 4 -21.70 -29.82 16.80
CA ALA A 4 -21.49 -30.63 18.00
C ALA A 4 -22.73 -30.65 18.90
N MET A 5 -23.46 -29.53 18.98
CA MET A 5 -24.75 -29.47 19.68
C MET A 5 -25.80 -30.33 18.97
N GLN A 6 -25.84 -30.32 17.63
CA GLN A 6 -26.78 -31.11 16.84
C GLN A 6 -26.57 -32.61 17.09
N ILE A 7 -25.31 -33.07 17.16
CA ILE A 7 -24.99 -34.47 17.52
C ILE A 7 -25.52 -34.81 18.92
N ALA A 8 -25.34 -33.94 19.92
CA ALA A 8 -25.85 -34.16 21.26
C ALA A 8 -27.40 -34.22 21.32
N ILE A 9 -28.07 -33.36 20.54
CA ILE A 9 -29.54 -33.34 20.43
C ILE A 9 -30.04 -34.60 19.70
N ASP A 10 -29.46 -34.95 18.57
CA ASP A 10 -29.98 -36.02 17.71
C ASP A 10 -29.59 -37.42 18.19
N ALA A 11 -28.38 -37.60 18.72
CA ALA A 11 -27.89 -38.89 19.21
C ALA A 11 -28.24 -39.12 20.69
N ALA A 12 -28.15 -38.10 21.55
CA ALA A 12 -28.39 -38.24 22.99
C ALA A 12 -29.69 -37.60 23.49
N LYS A 13 -30.54 -37.03 22.61
CA LYS A 13 -31.79 -36.32 22.98
C LYS A 13 -31.59 -35.26 24.06
N PHE A 14 -30.50 -34.50 23.96
CA PHE A 14 -30.33 -33.33 24.81
C PHE A 14 -31.43 -32.30 24.51
N THR A 15 -31.93 -31.66 25.56
CA THR A 15 -32.77 -30.46 25.39
C THR A 15 -31.92 -29.29 24.89
N PRO A 16 -32.53 -28.23 24.32
CA PRO A 16 -31.79 -27.03 23.90
C PRO A 16 -30.93 -26.43 25.03
N ASP A 17 -31.44 -26.45 26.26
CA ASP A 17 -30.72 -25.96 27.44
C ASP A 17 -29.53 -26.85 27.83
N GLU A 18 -29.71 -28.17 27.76
CA GLU A 18 -28.63 -29.13 28.01
C GLU A 18 -27.52 -29.03 26.94
N ALA A 19 -27.88 -28.85 25.68
CA ALA A 19 -26.93 -28.68 24.58
C ALA A 19 -26.15 -27.36 24.70
N ASN A 20 -26.83 -26.26 25.06
CA ASN A 20 -26.16 -24.98 25.34
C ASN A 20 -25.28 -25.07 26.60
N GLY A 21 -25.71 -25.83 27.62
CA GLY A 21 -24.93 -26.15 28.81
C GLY A 21 -23.64 -26.89 28.47
N LEU A 22 -23.71 -27.91 27.60
CA LEU A 22 -22.56 -28.63 27.07
C LEU A 22 -21.61 -27.69 26.31
N ARG A 23 -22.13 -26.83 25.41
CA ARG A 23 -21.32 -25.82 24.69
C ARG A 23 -20.54 -24.92 25.65
N ARG A 24 -21.20 -24.40 26.69
CA ARG A 24 -20.56 -23.54 27.69
C ARG A 24 -19.48 -24.30 28.47
N ALA A 25 -19.76 -25.53 28.87
CA ALA A 25 -18.81 -26.38 29.58
C ALA A 25 -17.57 -26.70 28.71
N MET A 26 -17.75 -26.86 27.40
CA MET A 26 -16.65 -27.05 26.44
C MET A 26 -15.79 -25.78 26.29
N ALA A 27 -16.39 -24.58 26.27
CA ALA A 27 -15.64 -23.34 26.16
C ALA A 27 -14.77 -23.04 27.41
N THR A 28 -15.20 -23.52 28.59
CA THR A 28 -14.50 -23.32 29.88
C THR A 28 -13.60 -24.48 30.28
N PHE A 29 -13.19 -25.32 29.34
CA PHE A 29 -12.50 -26.59 29.56
C PHE A 29 -11.29 -26.51 30.52
N ARG A 30 -10.60 -25.37 30.58
CA ARG A 30 -9.46 -25.13 31.49
C ARG A 30 -9.82 -24.71 32.92
N HIS A 31 -11.07 -24.31 33.20
CA HIS A 31 -11.41 -23.62 34.45
C HIS A 31 -12.60 -24.21 35.21
N LEU A 32 -13.50 -24.95 34.58
CA LEU A 32 -14.71 -25.49 35.22
C LEU A 32 -14.84 -26.99 34.95
N GLY A 33 -14.64 -27.81 35.98
CA GLY A 33 -14.67 -29.28 35.95
C GLY A 33 -16.05 -29.91 35.71
N THR A 34 -16.97 -29.23 35.00
CA THR A 34 -18.34 -29.68 34.77
C THR A 34 -18.51 -30.59 33.54
N ILE A 35 -17.44 -30.84 32.77
CA ILE A 35 -17.53 -31.58 31.51
C ILE A 35 -17.84 -33.07 31.69
N HIS A 36 -17.35 -33.69 32.76
CA HIS A 36 -17.61 -35.11 33.07
C HIS A 36 -19.09 -35.40 33.28
N ARG A 37 -19.85 -34.44 33.83
CA ARG A 37 -21.30 -34.58 33.98
C ARG A 37 -22.00 -34.71 32.63
N TYR A 38 -21.57 -33.93 31.64
CA TYR A 38 -22.15 -34.00 30.30
C TYR A 38 -21.63 -35.19 29.49
N GLU A 39 -20.41 -35.67 29.79
CA GLU A 39 -19.86 -36.92 29.27
C GLU A 39 -20.75 -38.11 29.65
N ASP A 40 -21.00 -38.29 30.94
CA ASP A 40 -21.84 -39.37 31.45
C ASP A 40 -23.25 -39.30 30.89
N MET A 41 -23.84 -38.10 30.81
CA MET A 41 -25.17 -37.88 30.25
C MET A 41 -25.24 -38.24 28.76
N LEU A 42 -24.24 -37.83 27.97
CA LEU A 42 -24.24 -38.06 26.53
C LEU A 42 -24.02 -39.55 26.22
N VAL A 43 -23.01 -40.17 26.85
CA VAL A 43 -22.67 -41.59 26.64
C VAL A 43 -23.81 -42.50 27.10
N SER A 44 -24.36 -42.29 28.31
CA SER A 44 -25.43 -43.15 28.84
C SER A 44 -26.70 -43.07 27.99
N ARG A 45 -27.08 -41.86 27.52
CA ARG A 45 -28.26 -41.68 26.67
C ARG A 45 -28.08 -42.26 25.28
N MET A 46 -26.87 -42.20 24.72
CA MET A 46 -26.56 -42.89 23.46
C MET A 46 -26.64 -44.42 23.64
N ILE A 47 -26.05 -44.99 24.69
CA ILE A 47 -26.13 -46.44 24.95
C ILE A 47 -27.59 -46.88 25.12
N ALA A 48 -28.40 -46.12 25.87
CA ALA A 48 -29.83 -46.40 26.05
C ALA A 48 -30.63 -46.40 24.72
N ARG A 49 -30.09 -45.78 23.68
CA ARG A 49 -30.68 -45.73 22.34
C ARG A 49 -30.13 -46.78 21.38
N GLY A 50 -29.27 -47.69 21.86
CA GLY A 50 -28.73 -48.80 21.09
C GLY A 50 -27.41 -48.50 20.38
N TYR A 51 -26.75 -47.38 20.71
CA TYR A 51 -25.40 -47.12 20.21
C TYR A 51 -24.37 -47.96 20.98
N ASP A 52 -23.35 -48.45 20.27
CA ASP A 52 -22.24 -49.16 20.88
C ASP A 52 -21.51 -48.29 21.92
N PRO A 53 -21.16 -48.82 23.12
CA PRO A 53 -20.50 -48.03 24.16
C PRO A 53 -19.16 -47.43 23.75
N ALA A 54 -18.35 -48.15 22.98
CA ALA A 54 -17.06 -47.65 22.51
C ALA A 54 -17.25 -46.54 21.47
N PHE A 55 -18.27 -46.66 20.61
CA PHE A 55 -18.66 -45.60 19.68
C PHE A 55 -19.14 -44.34 20.41
N ALA A 56 -20.02 -44.47 21.40
CA ALA A 56 -20.54 -43.34 22.17
C ALA A 56 -19.43 -42.57 22.91
N ALA A 57 -18.49 -43.29 23.53
CA ALA A 57 -17.32 -42.68 24.17
C ALA A 57 -16.39 -41.99 23.16
N SER A 58 -16.20 -42.57 21.96
CA SER A 58 -15.41 -41.96 20.88
C SER A 58 -16.04 -40.66 20.36
N CYS A 59 -17.36 -40.63 20.17
CA CYS A 59 -18.09 -39.43 19.79
C CYS A 59 -17.89 -38.28 20.80
N PHE A 60 -17.98 -38.56 22.10
CA PHE A 60 -17.73 -37.54 23.11
C PHE A 60 -16.29 -37.02 23.08
N ASN A 61 -15.31 -37.92 22.90
CA ASN A 61 -13.90 -37.53 22.77
C ASN A 61 -13.63 -36.65 21.54
N GLN A 62 -14.31 -36.90 20.41
CA GLN A 62 -14.24 -36.01 19.25
C GLN A 62 -14.84 -34.63 19.56
N ILE A 63 -16.03 -34.58 20.18
CA ILE A 63 -16.68 -33.33 20.61
C ILE A 63 -15.74 -32.55 21.55
N LYS A 64 -15.08 -33.23 22.48
CA LYS A 64 -14.08 -32.62 23.40
C LYS A 64 -12.93 -31.96 22.65
N GLY A 65 -12.39 -32.60 21.61
CA GLY A 65 -11.37 -32.01 20.73
C GLY A 65 -11.86 -30.76 19.97
N PHE A 66 -13.14 -30.72 19.61
CA PHE A 66 -13.77 -29.53 19.01
C PHE A 66 -14.01 -28.37 20.00
N GLY A 67 -13.90 -28.58 21.31
CA GLY A 67 -14.04 -27.51 22.30
C GLY A 67 -12.98 -26.41 22.15
N GLU A 68 -11.78 -26.76 21.68
CA GLU A 68 -10.66 -25.83 21.51
C GLU A 68 -10.68 -25.08 20.17
N TYR A 69 -11.30 -25.66 19.13
CA TYR A 69 -11.31 -25.13 17.75
C TYR A 69 -12.71 -24.82 17.20
N GLY A 70 -13.75 -25.05 18.00
CA GLY A 70 -15.14 -24.88 17.58
C GLY A 70 -15.48 -23.41 17.35
N PHE A 71 -15.84 -23.06 16.12
CA PHE A 71 -16.25 -21.71 15.74
C PHE A 71 -17.77 -21.55 15.70
N PRO A 72 -18.36 -20.39 16.06
CA PRO A 72 -19.80 -20.14 15.92
C PRO A 72 -20.19 -20.01 14.44
N GLU A 73 -21.05 -20.90 13.97
CA GLU A 73 -21.47 -20.97 12.57
C GLU A 73 -22.23 -19.71 12.13
N SER A 74 -23.12 -19.20 12.98
CA SER A 74 -23.87 -17.97 12.70
C SER A 74 -22.96 -16.77 12.44
N HIS A 75 -21.91 -16.61 13.26
CA HIS A 75 -20.89 -15.59 13.08
C HIS A 75 -20.10 -15.82 11.79
N ALA A 76 -19.63 -17.06 11.54
CA ALA A 76 -18.93 -17.40 10.30
C ALA A 76 -19.77 -17.10 9.06
N ALA A 77 -21.04 -17.47 9.05
CA ALA A 77 -21.95 -17.24 7.92
C ALA A 77 -22.16 -15.74 7.66
N SER A 78 -22.34 -14.93 8.70
CA SER A 78 -22.47 -13.48 8.53
C SER A 78 -21.23 -12.83 7.91
N PHE A 79 -20.03 -13.26 8.30
CA PHE A 79 -18.78 -12.76 7.72
C PHE A 79 -18.54 -13.32 6.31
N ALA A 80 -18.89 -14.59 6.07
CA ALA A 80 -18.77 -15.22 4.76
C ALA A 80 -19.63 -14.50 3.72
N LEU A 81 -20.81 -14.00 4.10
CA LEU A 81 -21.65 -13.18 3.22
C LEU A 81 -20.95 -11.88 2.81
N LEU A 82 -20.29 -11.19 3.75
CA LEU A 82 -19.51 -9.98 3.44
C LEU A 82 -18.34 -10.28 2.49
N VAL A 83 -17.62 -11.37 2.73
CA VAL A 83 -16.53 -11.82 1.86
C VAL A 83 -17.04 -12.17 0.47
N TYR A 84 -18.15 -12.90 0.38
CA TYR A 84 -18.75 -13.28 -0.90
C TYR A 84 -19.19 -12.05 -1.70
N VAL A 85 -19.92 -11.12 -1.07
CA VAL A 85 -20.35 -9.87 -1.74
C VAL A 85 -19.15 -9.06 -2.20
N SER A 86 -18.11 -8.92 -1.37
CA SER A 86 -16.90 -8.17 -1.73
C SER A 86 -16.16 -8.83 -2.90
N SER A 87 -16.01 -10.15 -2.89
CA SER A 87 -15.40 -10.92 -3.98
C SER A 87 -16.23 -10.86 -5.27
N TRP A 88 -17.56 -10.87 -5.17
CA TRP A 88 -18.46 -10.72 -6.31
C TRP A 88 -18.29 -9.34 -6.96
N ILE A 89 -18.26 -8.27 -6.15
CA ILE A 89 -18.01 -6.91 -6.66
C ILE A 89 -16.62 -6.84 -7.30
N LYS A 90 -15.57 -7.37 -6.65
CA LYS A 90 -14.22 -7.39 -7.24
C LYS A 90 -14.17 -8.14 -8.58
N CYS A 91 -14.89 -9.26 -8.70
CA CYS A 91 -14.88 -10.10 -9.89
C CYS A 91 -15.62 -9.45 -11.07
N HIS A 92 -16.74 -8.77 -10.83
CA HIS A 92 -17.60 -8.23 -11.88
C HIS A 92 -17.45 -6.72 -12.12
N HIS A 93 -17.08 -5.97 -11.08
CA HIS A 93 -16.95 -4.51 -11.08
C HIS A 93 -15.66 -4.07 -10.37
N PRO A 94 -14.48 -4.45 -10.90
CA PRO A 94 -13.19 -4.08 -10.31
C PRO A 94 -12.96 -2.56 -10.26
N ASP A 95 -13.57 -1.81 -11.19
CA ASP A 95 -13.63 -0.35 -11.25
C ASP A 95 -14.36 0.25 -10.04
N VAL A 96 -15.58 -0.21 -9.76
CA VAL A 96 -16.38 0.22 -8.61
C VAL A 96 -15.69 -0.18 -7.31
N PHE A 97 -15.14 -1.40 -7.25
CA PHE A 97 -14.42 -1.90 -6.09
C PHE A 97 -13.20 -1.02 -5.76
N CYS A 98 -12.40 -0.69 -6.78
CA CYS A 98 -11.24 0.19 -6.65
C CYS A 98 -11.63 1.58 -6.13
N ALA A 99 -12.60 2.25 -6.76
CA ALA A 99 -13.05 3.58 -6.36
C ALA A 99 -13.59 3.57 -4.92
N ALA A 100 -14.40 2.58 -4.55
CA ALA A 100 -14.95 2.44 -3.21
C ALA A 100 -13.87 2.20 -2.14
N LEU A 101 -12.89 1.33 -2.42
CA LEU A 101 -11.77 1.09 -1.52
C LEU A 101 -10.90 2.35 -1.34
N LEU A 102 -10.61 3.08 -2.41
CA LEU A 102 -9.85 4.33 -2.34
C LEU A 102 -10.60 5.39 -1.53
N ASN A 103 -11.92 5.48 -1.69
CA ASN A 103 -12.77 6.41 -0.94
C ASN A 103 -12.96 6.01 0.54
N SER A 104 -12.72 4.74 0.88
CA SER A 104 -12.82 4.23 2.26
C SER A 104 -11.51 4.35 3.05
N GLN A 105 -10.44 4.87 2.44
CA GLN A 105 -9.16 5.07 3.12
C GLN A 105 -9.27 6.15 4.22
N PRO A 106 -8.54 6.01 5.35
CA PRO A 106 -7.51 5.00 5.62
C PRO A 106 -8.07 3.64 6.10
N MET A 107 -7.76 2.55 5.39
CA MET A 107 -8.05 1.16 5.79
C MET A 107 -6.76 0.43 6.16
N GLY A 108 -6.76 -0.51 7.11
CA GLY A 108 -5.54 -1.07 7.73
C GLY A 108 -4.52 -1.81 6.83
N PHE A 109 -4.96 -2.50 5.77
CA PHE A 109 -4.13 -3.51 5.11
C PHE A 109 -3.54 -3.08 3.75
N TYR A 110 -4.36 -2.58 2.82
CA TYR A 110 -3.91 -2.24 1.45
C TYR A 110 -3.60 -0.75 1.28
N ALA A 111 -2.47 -0.43 0.66
CA ALA A 111 -2.11 0.93 0.27
C ALA A 111 -2.80 1.34 -1.05
N PRO A 112 -3.08 2.65 -1.28
CA PRO A 112 -3.70 3.14 -2.51
C PRO A 112 -3.00 2.66 -3.79
N ALA A 113 -1.67 2.66 -3.82
CA ALA A 113 -0.90 2.19 -4.97
C ALA A 113 -1.20 0.73 -5.34
N GLN A 114 -1.39 -0.15 -4.35
CA GLN A 114 -1.71 -1.56 -4.58
C GLN A 114 -3.13 -1.75 -5.10
N ILE A 115 -4.08 -0.94 -4.60
CA ILE A 115 -5.48 -0.98 -5.04
C ILE A 115 -5.56 -0.53 -6.51
N VAL A 116 -4.87 0.56 -6.86
CA VAL A 116 -4.79 1.06 -8.24
C VAL A 116 -4.12 0.04 -9.15
N ARG A 117 -3.01 -0.55 -8.72
CA ARG A 117 -2.31 -1.59 -9.49
C ARG A 117 -3.18 -2.81 -9.75
N ASP A 118 -3.84 -3.34 -8.71
CA ASP A 118 -4.77 -4.47 -8.82
C ASP A 118 -5.88 -4.13 -9.83
N ALA A 119 -6.46 -2.93 -9.78
CA ALA A 119 -7.46 -2.51 -10.76
C ALA A 119 -6.92 -2.47 -12.20
N GLN A 120 -5.71 -1.94 -12.40
CA GLN A 120 -5.05 -1.92 -13.72
C GLN A 120 -4.76 -3.33 -14.26
N GLU A 121 -4.33 -4.25 -13.39
CA GLU A 121 -4.12 -5.66 -13.74
C GLU A 121 -5.43 -6.37 -14.11
N HIS A 122 -6.58 -5.87 -13.65
CA HIS A 122 -7.93 -6.31 -14.05
C HIS A 122 -8.50 -5.51 -15.23
N GLY A 123 -7.69 -4.69 -15.92
CA GLY A 123 -8.09 -3.97 -17.12
C GLY A 123 -8.90 -2.69 -16.88
N VAL A 124 -8.89 -2.16 -15.65
CA VAL A 124 -9.51 -0.86 -15.33
C VAL A 124 -8.56 0.27 -15.71
N GLU A 125 -9.06 1.22 -16.51
CA GLU A 125 -8.34 2.46 -16.78
C GLU A 125 -8.37 3.35 -15.52
N VAL A 126 -7.20 3.84 -15.09
CA VAL A 126 -7.10 4.78 -13.96
C VAL A 126 -6.52 6.09 -14.46
N ARG A 127 -7.22 7.19 -14.21
CA ARG A 127 -6.86 8.53 -14.67
C ARG A 127 -6.35 9.39 -13.51
N PRO A 128 -5.32 10.23 -13.72
CA PRO A 128 -4.71 11.03 -12.66
C PRO A 128 -5.65 12.11 -12.11
N VAL A 129 -5.28 12.70 -10.98
CA VAL A 129 -5.97 13.87 -10.44
C VAL A 129 -5.80 15.05 -11.41
N ASP A 130 -6.85 15.82 -11.67
CA ASP A 130 -6.80 17.01 -12.53
C ASP A 130 -7.73 18.12 -12.01
N VAL A 131 -7.26 19.37 -12.01
CA VAL A 131 -8.00 20.53 -11.49
C VAL A 131 -9.34 20.79 -12.19
N ASN A 132 -9.44 20.43 -13.47
CA ASN A 132 -10.63 20.64 -14.29
C ASN A 132 -11.57 19.42 -14.30
N LEU A 133 -11.11 18.24 -13.90
CA LEU A 133 -11.86 16.99 -14.08
C LEU A 133 -12.17 16.28 -12.77
N SER A 134 -11.25 16.28 -11.80
CA SER A 134 -11.39 15.50 -10.56
C SER A 134 -12.34 16.11 -9.56
N ASP A 135 -12.99 15.27 -8.76
CA ASP A 135 -13.67 15.69 -7.54
C ASP A 135 -12.80 15.48 -6.31
N TRP A 136 -13.35 15.76 -5.11
CA TRP A 136 -12.68 15.42 -3.86
C TRP A 136 -12.44 13.91 -3.75
N ASP A 137 -13.51 13.14 -3.94
CA ASP A 137 -13.49 11.68 -3.97
C ASP A 137 -13.09 11.15 -5.35
N ASN A 138 -12.66 9.88 -5.39
CA ASN A 138 -12.39 9.19 -6.64
C ASN A 138 -13.73 8.85 -7.31
N THR A 139 -13.85 9.15 -8.60
CA THR A 139 -15.10 9.04 -9.38
C THR A 139 -14.95 8.06 -10.53
N LEU A 140 -16.09 7.64 -11.10
CA LEU A 140 -16.15 6.78 -12.27
C LEU A 140 -16.53 7.62 -13.49
N GLU A 141 -15.73 7.54 -14.55
CA GLU A 141 -15.93 8.20 -15.83
C GLU A 141 -16.15 7.16 -16.93
N PRO A 142 -16.94 7.45 -17.97
CA PRO A 142 -17.01 6.57 -19.14
C PRO A 142 -15.61 6.32 -19.72
N ALA A 143 -15.29 5.04 -19.95
CA ALA A 143 -14.06 4.62 -20.63
C ALA A 143 -14.38 4.22 -22.07
N GLU A 144 -13.49 4.59 -22.98
CA GLU A 144 -13.53 4.13 -24.36
C GLU A 144 -12.78 2.79 -24.43
N GLY A 145 -13.49 1.68 -24.20
CA GLY A 145 -12.87 0.36 -24.16
C GLY A 145 -13.88 -0.80 -24.24
N GLU A 146 -13.40 -1.93 -24.76
CA GLU A 146 -14.19 -3.17 -24.93
C GLU A 146 -14.45 -3.90 -23.60
N SER A 147 -13.78 -3.52 -22.52
CA SER A 147 -13.91 -4.17 -21.20
C SER A 147 -15.24 -3.91 -20.51
N GLY A 148 -15.98 -2.87 -20.92
CA GLY A 148 -17.26 -2.48 -20.32
C GLY A 148 -17.14 -1.90 -18.90
N HIS A 149 -15.91 -1.66 -18.41
CA HIS A 149 -15.63 -1.02 -17.12
C HIS A 149 -15.56 0.51 -17.28
N PHE A 150 -15.90 1.24 -16.21
CA PHE A 150 -15.64 2.67 -16.12
C PHE A 150 -14.16 2.94 -15.82
N ALA A 151 -13.68 4.10 -16.25
CA ALA A 151 -12.38 4.61 -15.85
C ALA A 151 -12.48 5.20 -14.44
N VAL A 152 -11.52 4.88 -13.56
CA VAL A 152 -11.43 5.47 -12.22
C VAL A 152 -10.64 6.77 -12.29
N ARG A 153 -11.29 7.90 -12.07
CA ARG A 153 -10.64 9.21 -11.89
C ARG A 153 -10.19 9.36 -10.44
N LEU A 154 -8.91 9.60 -10.23
CA LEU A 154 -8.39 9.89 -8.90
C LEU A 154 -8.90 11.26 -8.41
N GLY A 155 -9.33 11.31 -7.15
CA GLY A 155 -9.80 12.53 -6.49
C GLY A 155 -8.70 13.29 -5.76
N PHE A 156 -8.96 14.55 -5.43
CA PHE A 156 -8.00 15.40 -4.70
C PHE A 156 -7.59 14.83 -3.34
N ARG A 157 -8.43 13.99 -2.73
CA ARG A 157 -8.11 13.33 -1.46
C ARG A 157 -6.86 12.45 -1.48
N GLN A 158 -6.38 12.06 -2.67
CA GLN A 158 -5.13 11.31 -2.80
C GLN A 158 -3.89 12.19 -2.61
N ILE A 159 -4.01 13.51 -2.83
CA ILE A 159 -2.87 14.41 -2.74
C ILE A 159 -2.63 14.78 -1.27
N ASP A 160 -1.41 14.49 -0.80
CA ASP A 160 -1.01 14.75 0.57
C ASP A 160 -1.02 16.26 0.91
N GLY A 161 -1.77 16.62 1.94
CA GLY A 161 -1.77 17.97 2.51
C GLY A 161 -2.70 18.98 1.83
N LEU A 162 -3.63 18.53 0.99
CA LEU A 162 -4.76 19.36 0.54
C LEU A 162 -5.89 19.38 1.57
N ALA A 163 -6.48 20.55 1.78
CA ALA A 163 -7.67 20.70 2.60
C ALA A 163 -8.93 20.48 1.75
N GLN A 164 -9.88 19.70 2.26
CA GLN A 164 -11.14 19.42 1.55
C GLN A 164 -11.90 20.70 1.22
N ALA A 165 -12.04 21.63 2.17
CA ALA A 165 -12.75 22.90 1.96
C ALA A 165 -12.12 23.76 0.84
N GLU A 166 -10.81 23.70 0.66
CA GLU A 166 -10.12 24.41 -0.43
C GLU A 166 -10.46 23.78 -1.79
N MET A 167 -10.52 22.46 -1.86
CA MET A 167 -10.87 21.74 -3.08
C MET A 167 -12.36 21.89 -3.42
N GLU A 168 -13.23 21.95 -2.41
CA GLU A 168 -14.64 22.29 -2.59
C GLU A 168 -14.83 23.68 -3.20
N GLU A 169 -14.05 24.68 -2.75
CA GLU A 169 -14.08 26.02 -3.34
C GLU A 169 -13.56 26.03 -4.79
N LEU A 170 -12.50 25.26 -5.07
CA LEU A 170 -11.98 25.05 -6.42
C LEU A 170 -13.05 24.45 -7.33
N MET A 171 -13.74 23.41 -6.89
CA MET A 171 -14.81 22.75 -7.66
C MET A 171 -15.99 23.71 -7.87
N ARG A 172 -16.44 24.39 -6.81
CA ARG A 172 -17.55 25.34 -6.87
C ARG A 172 -17.33 26.46 -7.88
N ARG A 173 -16.08 26.90 -8.05
CA ARG A 173 -15.71 27.98 -8.97
C ARG A 173 -15.21 27.50 -10.33
N ARG A 174 -15.19 26.20 -10.62
CA ARG A 174 -14.63 25.61 -11.85
C ARG A 174 -15.32 26.11 -13.12
N GLY A 175 -16.66 26.20 -13.14
CA GLY A 175 -17.41 26.61 -14.34
C GLY A 175 -17.06 25.72 -15.54
N ALA A 176 -16.70 26.32 -16.68
CA ALA A 176 -16.23 25.60 -17.88
C ALA A 176 -14.80 25.03 -17.76
N GLY A 177 -14.13 25.24 -16.63
CA GLY A 177 -12.72 24.93 -16.42
C GLY A 177 -11.87 26.17 -16.16
N TYR A 178 -10.59 25.93 -15.91
CA TYR A 178 -9.54 26.92 -15.75
C TYR A 178 -8.54 26.76 -16.90
N ASP A 179 -8.21 27.87 -17.55
CA ASP A 179 -7.29 27.89 -18.70
C ASP A 179 -5.83 27.85 -18.26
N ASP A 180 -5.51 28.50 -17.14
CA ASP A 180 -4.17 28.57 -16.57
C ASP A 180 -4.19 28.63 -15.02
N PRO A 181 -3.04 28.40 -14.35
CA PRO A 181 -2.95 28.44 -12.90
C PRO A 181 -3.28 29.79 -12.26
N ASP A 182 -3.08 30.91 -12.96
CA ASP A 182 -3.41 32.24 -12.43
C ASP A 182 -4.91 32.52 -12.49
N ALA A 183 -5.60 32.11 -13.55
CA ALA A 183 -7.06 32.12 -13.63
C ALA A 183 -7.67 31.31 -12.48
N LEU A 184 -7.11 30.14 -12.17
CA LEU A 184 -7.51 29.35 -11.01
C LEU A 184 -7.28 30.11 -9.71
N ARG A 185 -6.08 30.71 -9.52
CA ARG A 185 -5.74 31.52 -8.34
C ARG A 185 -6.69 32.70 -8.15
N ARG A 186 -6.95 33.49 -9.19
CA ARG A 186 -7.80 34.69 -9.15
C ARG A 186 -9.24 34.35 -8.81
N ARG A 187 -9.78 33.30 -9.44
CA ARG A 187 -11.16 32.86 -9.23
C ARG A 187 -11.35 32.26 -7.84
N THR A 188 -10.46 31.38 -7.40
CA THR A 188 -10.61 30.60 -6.15
C THR A 188 -10.04 31.28 -4.91
N ARG A 189 -9.08 32.19 -5.09
CA ARG A 189 -8.26 32.79 -4.02
C ARG A 189 -7.53 31.76 -3.16
N LEU A 190 -7.24 30.59 -3.72
CA LEU A 190 -6.48 29.57 -3.02
C LEU A 190 -5.08 30.05 -2.64
N PRO A 191 -4.56 29.62 -1.48
CA PRO A 191 -3.19 29.92 -1.10
C PRO A 191 -2.21 29.36 -2.15
N ARG A 192 -1.12 30.10 -2.39
CA ARG A 192 -0.04 29.64 -3.28
C ARG A 192 0.50 28.26 -2.88
N ALA A 193 0.57 27.97 -1.58
CA ALA A 193 1.00 26.66 -1.11
C ALA A 193 0.11 25.51 -1.61
N THR A 194 -1.20 25.73 -1.76
CA THR A 194 -2.15 24.75 -2.28
C THR A 194 -1.95 24.55 -3.78
N LEU A 195 -1.75 25.65 -4.52
CA LEU A 195 -1.41 25.60 -5.95
C LEU A 195 -0.09 24.88 -6.21
N GLU A 196 0.93 25.12 -5.38
CA GLU A 196 2.22 24.42 -5.49
C GLU A 196 2.08 22.92 -5.24
N ARG A 197 1.17 22.48 -4.35
CA ARG A 197 0.87 21.06 -4.13
C ARG A 197 0.14 20.44 -5.32
N LEU A 198 -0.86 21.12 -5.88
CA LEU A 198 -1.55 20.67 -7.10
C LEU A 198 -0.57 20.54 -8.27
N ALA A 199 0.35 21.50 -8.40
CA ALA A 199 1.37 21.48 -9.45
C ALA A 199 2.38 20.35 -9.24
N ALA A 200 2.85 20.16 -7.99
CA ALA A 200 3.70 19.04 -7.65
C ALA A 200 3.03 17.68 -7.91
N ALA A 201 1.71 17.58 -7.74
CA ALA A 201 0.93 16.38 -8.04
C ALA A 201 0.61 16.18 -9.54
N ASP A 202 1.12 17.03 -10.43
CA ASP A 202 0.85 17.01 -11.88
C ASP A 202 -0.65 17.17 -12.23
N ALA A 203 -1.40 17.92 -11.42
CA ALA A 203 -2.86 18.07 -11.58
C ALA A 203 -3.29 19.10 -12.63
N PHE A 204 -2.38 19.63 -13.44
CA PHE A 204 -2.63 20.68 -14.44
C PHE A 204 -2.54 20.19 -15.89
N ARG A 205 -2.61 18.86 -16.11
CA ARG A 205 -2.46 18.26 -17.43
C ARG A 205 -3.53 18.68 -18.43
N SER A 206 -4.77 18.92 -17.97
CA SER A 206 -5.85 19.44 -18.83
C SER A 206 -5.57 20.82 -19.42
N MET A 207 -4.64 21.60 -18.83
CA MET A 207 -4.18 22.89 -19.37
C MET A 207 -2.99 22.74 -20.34
N GLY A 208 -2.56 21.50 -20.63
CA GLY A 208 -1.37 21.23 -21.44
C GLY A 208 -0.05 21.53 -20.73
N LEU A 209 -0.06 21.75 -19.41
CA LEU A 209 1.13 22.05 -18.63
C LEU A 209 1.77 20.77 -18.10
N THR A 210 3.10 20.68 -18.20
CA THR A 210 3.83 19.68 -17.42
C THR A 210 3.92 20.14 -15.97
N ARG A 211 4.15 19.20 -15.05
CA ARG A 211 4.51 19.48 -13.65
C ARG A 211 5.49 20.65 -13.47
N ARG A 212 6.56 20.70 -14.27
CA ARG A 212 7.59 21.74 -14.14
C ARG A 212 7.08 23.10 -14.60
N ASP A 213 6.33 23.13 -15.69
CA ASP A 213 5.71 24.35 -16.21
C ASP A 213 4.69 24.91 -15.22
N ALA A 214 3.82 24.05 -14.68
CA ALA A 214 2.83 24.44 -13.69
C ALA A 214 3.48 24.99 -12.41
N LEU A 215 4.52 24.32 -11.89
CA LEU A 215 5.27 24.80 -10.73
C LEU A 215 5.96 26.15 -11.01
N TRP A 216 6.51 26.33 -12.22
CA TRP A 216 7.11 27.60 -12.62
C TRP A 216 6.08 28.73 -12.64
N GLN A 217 4.95 28.52 -13.31
CA GLN A 217 3.88 29.52 -13.40
C GLN A 217 3.28 29.88 -12.04
N VAL A 218 2.98 28.88 -11.20
CA VAL A 218 2.47 29.11 -9.84
C VAL A 218 3.48 29.89 -8.99
N ARG A 219 4.78 29.68 -9.20
CA ARG A 219 5.82 30.36 -8.42
C ARG A 219 6.16 31.76 -8.92
N GLY A 220 6.04 32.00 -10.22
CA GLY A 220 6.19 33.32 -10.83
C GLY A 220 5.02 34.25 -10.51
N ALA A 221 3.84 33.68 -10.23
CA ALA A 221 2.65 34.45 -9.90
C ALA A 221 2.86 35.37 -8.67
N PRO A 222 2.26 36.58 -8.69
CA PRO A 222 2.38 37.56 -7.61
C PRO A 222 1.99 36.97 -6.25
N ALA A 223 2.80 37.24 -5.24
CA ALA A 223 2.48 36.84 -3.87
C ALA A 223 1.36 37.72 -3.30
N GLY A 224 0.25 37.11 -2.89
CA GLY A 224 -0.86 37.79 -2.20
C GLY A 224 -2.17 37.80 -2.97
N HIS A 225 -3.10 38.63 -2.52
CA HIS A 225 -4.40 38.84 -3.17
C HIS A 225 -4.24 39.73 -4.39
N THR A 226 -5.00 39.43 -5.44
CA THR A 226 -5.09 40.29 -6.63
C THR A 226 -5.50 41.71 -6.22
N LEU A 227 -4.75 42.71 -6.67
CA LEU A 227 -5.03 44.11 -6.36
C LEU A 227 -6.43 44.49 -6.88
N PRO A 228 -7.17 45.37 -6.17
CA PRO A 228 -8.57 45.65 -6.48
C PRO A 228 -8.84 46.05 -7.93
N LEU A 229 -7.91 46.79 -8.57
CA LEU A 229 -8.03 47.21 -9.97
C LEU A 229 -7.99 46.02 -10.94
N PHE A 230 -7.03 45.12 -10.77
CA PHE A 230 -6.91 43.92 -11.59
C PHE A 230 -8.04 42.92 -11.32
N ALA A 231 -8.49 42.83 -10.07
CA ALA A 231 -9.64 42.01 -9.70
C ALA A 231 -10.94 42.52 -10.32
N ALA A 232 -11.14 43.84 -10.41
CA ALA A 232 -12.33 44.43 -11.04
C ALA A 232 -12.31 44.31 -12.57
N ALA A 233 -11.14 44.35 -13.20
CA ALA A 233 -10.97 44.22 -14.64
C ALA A 233 -10.84 42.75 -15.13
N ASP A 234 -10.82 41.79 -14.20
CA ASP A 234 -10.42 40.40 -14.45
C ASP A 234 -9.15 40.29 -15.31
N ALA A 235 -8.17 41.17 -15.05
CA ALA A 235 -6.93 41.28 -15.81
C ALA A 235 -5.74 40.70 -15.05
N ALA A 236 -4.72 40.25 -15.79
CA ALA A 236 -3.46 39.81 -15.21
C ALA A 236 -2.66 41.01 -14.65
N GLU A 237 -2.02 40.84 -13.50
CA GLU A 237 -1.20 41.88 -12.88
C GLU A 237 0.17 42.02 -13.55
N GLN A 238 0.67 40.91 -14.09
CA GLN A 238 1.94 40.83 -14.81
C GLN A 238 1.65 40.80 -16.31
N GLY A 239 2.54 41.43 -17.08
CA GLY A 239 2.53 41.32 -18.53
C GLY A 239 2.83 39.89 -18.98
N ARG A 240 2.67 39.64 -20.29
CA ARG A 240 3.00 38.34 -20.87
C ARG A 240 4.51 38.10 -20.77
N GLU A 241 4.91 37.15 -19.94
CA GLU A 241 6.31 36.70 -19.88
C GLU A 241 6.68 35.93 -21.15
N GLU A 242 7.96 36.01 -21.55
CA GLU A 242 8.48 35.20 -22.64
C GLU A 242 8.45 33.71 -22.28
N ALA A 243 8.19 32.87 -23.28
CA ALA A 243 8.20 31.42 -23.09
C ALA A 243 9.62 30.95 -22.78
N VAL A 244 9.83 30.47 -21.55
CA VAL A 244 11.10 29.88 -21.12
C VAL A 244 11.08 28.39 -21.41
N ALA A 245 12.09 27.90 -22.12
CA ALA A 245 12.30 26.46 -22.31
C ALA A 245 12.89 25.86 -21.02
N LEU A 246 12.04 25.21 -20.22
CA LEU A 246 12.47 24.51 -19.00
C LEU A 246 13.07 23.14 -19.35
N PRO A 247 14.11 22.67 -18.62
CA PRO A 247 14.65 21.32 -18.85
C PRO A 247 13.57 20.26 -18.57
N LEU A 248 13.59 19.16 -19.31
CA LEU A 248 12.65 18.06 -19.11
C LEU A 248 12.96 17.27 -17.83
N ILE A 249 11.93 16.88 -17.08
CA ILE A 249 12.08 15.98 -15.94
C ILE A 249 12.25 14.55 -16.47
N PRO A 250 13.25 13.77 -16.01
CA PRO A 250 13.38 12.38 -16.41
C PRO A 250 12.20 11.53 -15.88
N PRO A 251 11.76 10.49 -16.61
CA PRO A 251 10.63 9.65 -16.19
C PRO A 251 10.76 9.04 -14.79
N SER A 252 11.98 8.67 -14.37
CA SER A 252 12.26 8.15 -13.02
C SER A 252 11.93 9.16 -11.91
N GLU A 253 12.17 10.44 -12.18
CA GLU A 253 11.88 11.51 -11.23
C GLU A 253 10.39 11.86 -11.21
N HIS A 254 9.69 11.71 -12.35
CA HIS A 254 8.23 11.79 -12.37
C HIS A 254 7.60 10.78 -11.40
N VAL A 255 7.97 9.50 -11.52
CA VAL A 255 7.51 8.44 -10.62
C VAL A 255 7.84 8.78 -9.16
N LEU A 256 9.04 9.27 -8.89
CA LEU A 256 9.44 9.63 -7.54
C LEU A 256 8.54 10.71 -6.94
N GLN A 257 8.27 11.76 -7.70
CA GLN A 257 7.42 12.88 -7.29
C GLN A 257 5.96 12.47 -7.15
N ASP A 258 5.47 11.51 -7.96
CA ASP A 258 4.13 10.93 -7.80
C ASP A 258 4.01 10.26 -6.42
N TYR A 259 4.97 9.39 -6.05
CA TYR A 259 4.99 8.75 -4.73
C TYR A 259 5.11 9.76 -3.57
N GLN A 260 5.77 10.90 -3.78
CA GLN A 260 5.86 11.97 -2.78
C GLN A 260 4.55 12.73 -2.58
N THR A 261 3.71 12.82 -3.61
CA THR A 261 2.55 13.72 -3.63
C THR A 261 1.22 12.97 -3.50
N THR A 262 1.06 11.85 -4.20
CA THR A 262 -0.16 11.02 -4.21
C THR A 262 0.04 9.64 -3.61
N ARG A 263 1.27 9.29 -3.21
CA ARG A 263 1.68 7.97 -2.67
C ARG A 263 1.52 6.80 -3.64
N LEU A 264 1.24 7.07 -4.91
CA LEU A 264 1.12 6.10 -5.99
C LEU A 264 1.58 6.75 -7.30
N SER A 265 1.94 5.95 -8.29
CA SER A 265 2.35 6.43 -9.61
C SER A 265 1.60 5.66 -10.69
N LEU A 266 1.02 6.37 -11.65
CA LEU A 266 0.45 5.76 -12.86
C LEU A 266 1.50 5.59 -13.96
N SER A 267 2.66 6.25 -13.82
CA SER A 267 3.74 6.27 -14.81
C SER A 267 4.69 5.07 -14.69
N GLY A 268 4.55 4.24 -13.65
CA GLY A 268 5.40 3.07 -13.38
C GLY A 268 5.88 3.00 -11.93
N HIS A 269 6.76 2.03 -11.66
CA HIS A 269 7.25 1.71 -10.31
C HIS A 269 8.74 2.09 -10.13
N PRO A 270 9.19 2.60 -8.95
CA PRO A 270 10.58 3.01 -8.74
C PRO A 270 11.61 1.90 -8.98
N MET A 271 11.26 0.65 -8.62
CA MET A 271 12.15 -0.50 -8.78
C MET A 271 12.46 -0.83 -10.25
N PHE A 272 11.59 -0.45 -11.19
CA PHE A 272 11.85 -0.64 -12.62
C PHE A 272 13.14 0.08 -13.04
N TYR A 273 13.32 1.33 -12.62
CA TYR A 273 14.50 2.13 -12.93
C TYR A 273 15.74 1.71 -12.14
N LEU A 274 15.56 1.11 -10.95
CA LEU A 274 16.65 0.55 -10.15
C LEU A 274 17.06 -0.86 -10.58
N ARG A 275 16.27 -1.51 -11.45
CA ARG A 275 16.49 -2.90 -11.89
C ARG A 275 17.90 -3.14 -12.43
N PRO A 276 18.49 -2.29 -13.30
CA PRO A 276 19.84 -2.52 -13.80
C PRO A 276 20.90 -2.52 -12.68
N VAL A 277 20.75 -1.61 -11.71
CA VAL A 277 21.67 -1.51 -10.55
C VAL A 277 21.53 -2.73 -9.65
N HIS A 278 20.30 -3.20 -9.43
CA HIS A 278 20.02 -4.35 -8.57
C HIS A 278 20.43 -5.66 -9.24
N ALA A 279 20.20 -5.82 -10.54
CA ALA A 279 20.64 -6.97 -11.32
C ALA A 279 22.17 -7.10 -11.33
N ALA A 280 22.91 -5.98 -11.43
CA ALA A 280 24.37 -5.98 -11.33
C ALA A 280 24.88 -6.45 -9.93
N ARG A 281 24.06 -6.34 -8.89
CA ARG A 281 24.33 -6.88 -7.54
C ARG A 281 23.85 -8.33 -7.37
N GLY A 282 23.35 -8.98 -8.42
CA GLY A 282 22.84 -10.36 -8.39
C GLY A 282 21.43 -10.49 -7.81
N LEU A 283 20.64 -9.41 -7.80
CA LEU A 283 19.27 -9.40 -7.26
C LEU A 283 18.26 -9.76 -8.35
N VAL A 284 17.42 -10.73 -8.05
CA VAL A 284 16.35 -11.17 -8.95
C VAL A 284 15.04 -10.40 -8.70
N PRO A 285 14.19 -10.21 -9.71
CA PRO A 285 12.85 -9.67 -9.54
C PRO A 285 12.01 -10.52 -8.57
N THR A 286 11.05 -9.85 -7.94
CA THR A 286 10.18 -10.45 -6.93
C THR A 286 9.39 -11.63 -7.49
N ALA A 287 8.88 -11.51 -8.72
CA ALA A 287 8.19 -12.61 -9.42
C ALA A 287 9.11 -13.81 -9.72
N GLU A 288 10.42 -13.61 -9.86
CA GLU A 288 11.39 -14.72 -10.03
C GLU A 288 11.71 -15.37 -8.68
N ALA A 289 11.91 -14.56 -7.63
CA ALA A 289 12.14 -15.06 -6.28
C ALA A 289 10.98 -15.93 -5.77
N VAL A 290 9.74 -15.54 -6.05
CA VAL A 290 8.53 -16.29 -5.65
C VAL A 290 8.34 -17.57 -6.47
N ARG A 291 8.76 -17.61 -7.74
CA ARG A 291 8.66 -18.81 -8.59
C ARG A 291 9.79 -19.82 -8.37
N ALA A 292 10.82 -19.47 -7.60
CA ALA A 292 11.93 -20.37 -7.34
C ALA A 292 11.48 -21.60 -6.50
N ALA A 293 12.24 -22.70 -6.62
CA ALA A 293 11.92 -23.96 -5.96
C ALA A 293 11.94 -23.83 -4.42
N ASN A 294 11.11 -24.63 -3.75
CA ASN A 294 11.11 -24.68 -2.29
C ASN A 294 12.51 -25.02 -1.75
N GLY A 295 12.98 -24.27 -0.76
CA GLY A 295 14.31 -24.37 -0.17
C GLY A 295 15.44 -23.67 -0.94
N ALA A 296 15.17 -23.17 -2.15
CA ALA A 296 16.13 -22.41 -2.94
C ALA A 296 16.53 -21.12 -2.22
N ARG A 297 17.81 -20.77 -2.33
CA ARG A 297 18.35 -19.53 -1.78
C ARG A 297 18.22 -18.43 -2.83
N VAL A 298 17.54 -17.34 -2.48
CA VAL A 298 17.24 -16.22 -3.38
C VAL A 298 17.70 -14.90 -2.78
N ALA A 299 18.07 -13.96 -3.64
CA ALA A 299 18.38 -12.59 -3.27
C ALA A 299 17.48 -11.66 -4.07
N THR A 300 16.60 -10.94 -3.40
CA THR A 300 15.65 -10.01 -4.05
C THR A 300 15.61 -8.69 -3.30
N SER A 301 15.04 -7.69 -3.94
CA SER A 301 14.94 -6.34 -3.41
C SER A 301 13.66 -5.69 -3.91
N GLY A 302 13.02 -4.95 -3.02
CA GLY A 302 11.75 -4.28 -3.32
C GLY A 302 11.46 -3.16 -2.35
N LEU A 303 10.44 -2.38 -2.69
CA LEU A 303 9.88 -1.37 -1.83
C LEU A 303 9.12 -2.04 -0.68
N VAL A 304 9.38 -1.63 0.55
CA VAL A 304 8.69 -2.17 1.72
C VAL A 304 7.32 -1.52 1.84
N LEU A 305 6.28 -2.35 1.79
CA LEU A 305 4.89 -1.88 1.89
C LEU A 305 4.36 -1.92 3.32
N VAL A 306 4.46 -3.08 3.94
CA VAL A 306 3.85 -3.36 5.25
C VAL A 306 4.81 -4.17 6.11
N ARG A 307 4.81 -3.89 7.41
CA ARG A 307 5.46 -4.69 8.45
C ARG A 307 4.46 -5.06 9.52
N GLN A 308 4.29 -6.34 9.76
CA GLN A 308 3.36 -6.86 10.76
C GLN A 308 4.09 -7.69 11.81
N ARG A 309 3.67 -7.55 13.06
CA ARG A 309 4.16 -8.37 14.17
C ARG A 309 2.97 -8.85 15.00
N PRO A 310 2.29 -9.94 14.58
CA PRO A 310 1.14 -10.46 15.30
C PRO A 310 1.54 -10.84 16.73
N GLY A 311 0.73 -10.45 17.71
CA GLY A 311 0.98 -10.78 19.13
C GLY A 311 1.02 -12.28 19.40
N THR A 312 0.39 -13.08 18.55
CA THR A 312 0.33 -14.55 18.63
C THR A 312 1.52 -15.27 18.00
N ALA A 313 2.35 -14.58 17.20
CA ALA A 313 3.40 -15.21 16.39
C ALA A 313 4.78 -15.26 17.09
N SER A 314 4.82 -15.30 18.43
CA SER A 314 6.07 -15.42 19.20
C SER A 314 7.18 -14.44 18.78
N GLY A 315 6.80 -13.22 18.36
CA GLY A 315 7.73 -12.16 17.97
C GLY A 315 8.23 -12.20 16.52
N VAL A 316 7.73 -13.09 15.66
CA VAL A 316 8.00 -13.11 14.21
C VAL A 316 7.46 -11.84 13.55
N VAL A 317 8.24 -11.28 12.61
CA VAL A 317 7.85 -10.11 11.82
C VAL A 317 7.63 -10.55 10.37
N PHE A 318 6.48 -10.18 9.80
CA PHE A 318 6.17 -10.35 8.39
C PHE A 318 6.41 -9.02 7.66
N VAL A 319 7.11 -9.07 6.53
CA VAL A 319 7.38 -7.88 5.71
C VAL A 319 6.96 -8.16 4.28
N THR A 320 6.16 -7.29 3.67
CA THR A 320 5.80 -7.41 2.25
C THR A 320 6.65 -6.45 1.42
N LEU A 321 7.37 -7.00 0.46
CA LEU A 321 8.11 -6.26 -0.56
C LEU A 321 7.29 -6.17 -1.85
N GLU A 322 7.44 -5.07 -2.57
CA GLU A 322 6.88 -4.87 -3.89
C GLU A 322 7.93 -4.38 -4.88
N ASP A 323 7.86 -4.91 -6.09
CA ASP A 323 8.50 -4.33 -7.26
C ASP A 323 7.53 -4.29 -8.46
N GLU A 324 8.04 -3.85 -9.61
CA GLU A 324 7.27 -3.76 -10.85
C GLU A 324 6.73 -5.10 -11.35
N THR A 325 7.25 -6.23 -10.84
CA THR A 325 6.86 -7.59 -11.25
C THR A 325 5.89 -8.25 -10.29
N GLY A 326 5.75 -7.75 -9.05
CA GLY A 326 4.82 -8.31 -8.08
C GLY A 326 5.21 -8.06 -6.63
N ILE A 327 4.68 -8.91 -5.74
CA ILE A 327 4.92 -8.85 -4.30
C ILE A 327 5.62 -10.11 -3.79
N ALA A 328 6.45 -9.97 -2.75
CA ALA A 328 7.01 -11.09 -1.99
C ALA A 328 6.78 -10.89 -0.51
N ASN A 329 6.37 -11.96 0.16
CA ASN A 329 6.17 -11.99 1.59
C ASN A 329 7.40 -12.56 2.30
N LEU A 330 7.97 -11.78 3.20
CA LEU A 330 9.14 -12.17 3.98
C LEU A 330 8.73 -12.60 5.39
N VAL A 331 9.43 -13.61 5.90
CA VAL A 331 9.35 -14.04 7.29
C VAL A 331 10.68 -13.72 7.96
N VAL A 332 10.64 -12.84 8.97
CA VAL A 332 11.81 -12.43 9.75
C VAL A 332 11.67 -12.99 11.17
N TRP A 333 12.46 -14.03 11.45
CA TRP A 333 12.50 -14.65 12.77
C TRP A 333 13.11 -13.73 13.84
N PRO A 334 12.76 -13.88 15.13
CA PRO A 334 13.24 -12.99 16.21
C PRO A 334 14.76 -12.79 16.23
N ARG A 335 15.55 -13.85 16.03
CA ARG A 335 17.02 -13.77 15.99
C ARG A 335 17.54 -12.86 14.85
N VAL A 336 16.91 -12.93 13.68
CA VAL A 336 17.27 -12.10 12.53
C VAL A 336 16.78 -10.67 12.75
N MET A 337 15.59 -10.51 13.33
CA MET A 337 15.03 -9.21 13.69
C MET A 337 15.90 -8.47 14.71
N GLU A 338 16.42 -9.15 15.75
CA GLU A 338 17.32 -8.55 16.73
C GLU A 338 18.61 -8.04 16.09
N ARG A 339 19.20 -8.83 15.17
CA ARG A 339 20.42 -8.46 14.45
C ARG A 339 20.22 -7.29 13.49
N TYR A 340 19.12 -7.30 12.73
CA TYR A 340 18.85 -6.32 11.67
C TYR A 340 17.78 -5.30 12.03
N ARG A 341 17.51 -5.10 13.34
CA ARG A 341 16.45 -4.21 13.82
C ARG A 341 16.46 -2.82 13.18
N PRO A 342 17.60 -2.11 13.06
CA PRO A 342 17.61 -0.78 12.44
C PRO A 342 17.21 -0.83 10.96
N VAL A 343 17.66 -1.86 10.24
CA VAL A 343 17.36 -2.07 8.82
C VAL A 343 15.88 -2.38 8.63
N VAL A 344 15.34 -3.33 9.40
CA VAL A 344 13.92 -3.70 9.33
C VAL A 344 13.05 -2.49 9.66
N MET A 345 13.37 -1.70 10.68
CA MET A 345 12.48 -0.62 11.13
C MET A 345 12.51 0.65 10.27
N ARG A 346 13.54 0.86 9.43
CA ARG A 346 13.76 2.14 8.75
C ARG A 346 13.84 2.05 7.24
N SER A 347 14.10 0.87 6.69
CA SER A 347 14.27 0.70 5.26
C SER A 347 13.00 1.10 4.50
N ARG A 348 13.18 1.64 3.31
CA ARG A 348 12.14 1.84 2.31
C ARG A 348 12.33 0.88 1.16
N ILE A 349 13.59 0.69 0.77
CA ILE A 349 13.99 -0.40 -0.12
C ILE A 349 14.77 -1.39 0.72
N LEU A 350 14.36 -2.65 0.68
CA LEU A 350 14.98 -3.71 1.45
C LEU A 350 15.48 -4.78 0.49
N HIS A 351 16.79 -5.00 0.53
CA HIS A 351 17.41 -6.18 -0.06
C HIS A 351 17.35 -7.30 0.98
N VAL A 352 16.76 -8.42 0.59
CA VAL A 352 16.71 -9.66 1.35
C VAL A 352 17.46 -10.78 0.65
N VAL A 353 18.34 -11.46 1.39
CA VAL A 353 18.83 -12.79 1.04
C VAL A 353 18.15 -13.78 1.97
N GLY A 354 17.55 -14.81 1.41
CA GLY A 354 16.77 -15.76 2.18
C GLY A 354 16.50 -17.05 1.43
N ARG A 355 15.68 -17.91 2.04
CA ARG A 355 15.24 -19.17 1.45
C ARG A 355 13.75 -19.15 1.17
N VAL A 356 13.39 -19.64 -0.01
CA VAL A 356 12.00 -19.81 -0.39
C VAL A 356 11.38 -20.94 0.42
N GLN A 357 10.22 -20.68 1.00
CA GLN A 357 9.35 -21.65 1.63
C GLN A 357 7.98 -21.57 0.98
N SER A 358 7.60 -22.62 0.28
CA SER A 358 6.30 -22.72 -0.39
C SER A 358 5.45 -23.79 0.30
N ALA A 359 4.27 -23.42 0.78
CA ALA A 359 3.27 -24.32 1.37
C ALA A 359 1.87 -23.85 0.98
N ASP A 360 0.97 -24.77 0.63
CA ASP A 360 -0.45 -24.49 0.35
C ASP A 360 -0.69 -23.29 -0.60
N ASN A 361 0.06 -23.24 -1.70
CA ASN A 361 0.04 -22.14 -2.71
C ASN A 361 0.47 -20.76 -2.20
N VAL A 362 1.02 -20.67 -0.99
CA VAL A 362 1.63 -19.44 -0.47
C VAL A 362 3.14 -19.60 -0.43
N THR A 363 3.83 -18.61 -0.99
CA THR A 363 5.30 -18.56 -0.98
C THR A 363 5.79 -17.45 -0.07
N HIS A 364 6.66 -17.83 0.85
CA HIS A 364 7.36 -16.94 1.75
C HIS A 364 8.87 -17.01 1.52
N ILE A 365 9.57 -15.90 1.76
CA ILE A 365 11.04 -15.88 1.80
C ILE A 365 11.45 -15.72 3.26
N VAL A 366 12.04 -16.77 3.83
CA VAL A 366 12.62 -16.71 5.17
C VAL A 366 13.92 -15.91 5.10
N ALA A 367 13.92 -14.73 5.70
CA ALA A 367 15.04 -13.80 5.64
C ALA A 367 16.23 -14.31 6.46
N GLU A 368 17.40 -14.37 5.83
CA GLU A 368 18.68 -14.69 6.48
C GLU A 368 19.54 -13.42 6.66
N GLN A 369 19.55 -12.55 5.65
CA GLN A 369 20.29 -11.29 5.63
C GLN A 369 19.43 -10.17 5.07
N LEU A 370 19.53 -9.00 5.69
CA LEU A 370 18.76 -7.82 5.34
C LEU A 370 19.69 -6.62 5.19
N ILE A 371 19.57 -5.90 4.07
CA ILE A 371 20.40 -4.74 3.75
C ILE A 371 19.48 -3.57 3.40
N ASP A 372 19.73 -2.40 4.01
CA ASP A 372 19.02 -1.17 3.68
C ASP A 372 19.56 -0.60 2.37
N CYS A 373 18.71 -0.60 1.33
CA CYS A 373 19.02 -0.04 0.02
C CYS A 373 18.25 1.26 -0.23
N SER A 374 17.70 1.90 0.81
CA SER A 374 16.92 3.15 0.66
C SER A 374 17.72 4.29 0.04
N GLY A 375 19.05 4.26 0.17
CA GLY A 375 19.95 5.23 -0.48
C GLY A 375 19.92 5.16 -2.00
N ASP A 376 19.55 4.01 -2.59
CA ASP A 376 19.49 3.83 -4.04
C ASP A 376 18.42 4.73 -4.68
N LEU A 377 17.43 5.21 -3.91
CA LEU A 377 16.45 6.19 -4.39
C LEU A 377 17.10 7.49 -4.90
N ALA A 378 18.30 7.84 -4.43
CA ALA A 378 19.03 9.00 -4.92
C ALA A 378 19.39 8.86 -6.41
N PHE A 379 19.56 7.63 -6.92
CA PHE A 379 19.87 7.37 -8.33
C PHE A 379 18.71 7.71 -9.28
N LEU A 380 17.50 7.88 -8.76
CA LEU A 380 16.31 8.21 -9.56
C LEU A 380 16.19 9.70 -9.87
N SER A 381 17.01 10.55 -9.24
CA SER A 381 17.00 12.00 -9.42
C SER A 381 17.80 12.45 -10.64
N GLU A 382 17.39 13.57 -11.26
CA GLU A 382 18.07 14.21 -12.40
C GLU A 382 19.57 14.48 -12.12
N GLU A 383 19.94 14.90 -10.90
CA GLU A 383 21.34 15.15 -10.51
C GLU A 383 22.21 13.89 -10.59
N ALA A 384 21.67 12.74 -10.19
CA ALA A 384 22.38 11.46 -10.22
C ALA A 384 22.41 10.82 -11.61
N MET A 385 21.42 11.10 -12.46
CA MET A 385 21.42 10.64 -13.85
C MET A 385 22.35 11.47 -14.75
N GLY A 386 22.46 12.78 -14.51
CA GLY A 386 23.39 13.66 -15.20
C GLY A 386 24.86 13.36 -14.87
N ALA A 387 25.14 13.01 -13.61
CA ALA A 387 26.39 12.39 -13.20
C ALA A 387 26.37 10.90 -13.54
N SER A 388 26.45 10.55 -14.84
CA SER A 388 26.40 9.19 -15.40
C SER A 388 26.48 8.07 -14.36
N LEU A 389 25.45 7.23 -14.28
CA LEU A 389 25.42 5.98 -13.48
C LEU A 389 26.69 5.12 -13.62
N LYS A 390 27.45 5.28 -14.72
CA LYS A 390 28.78 4.66 -14.91
C LYS A 390 29.84 5.12 -13.89
N GLY A 391 29.79 6.36 -13.43
CA GLY A 391 30.77 6.93 -12.48
C GLY A 391 30.61 6.42 -11.04
N ILE A 392 29.45 5.84 -10.71
CA ILE A 392 29.16 5.24 -9.39
C ILE A 392 29.35 3.71 -9.42
N LEU A 393 29.35 3.12 -10.62
CA LEU A 393 29.62 1.71 -10.88
C LEU A 393 31.12 1.42 -11.10
N SER A 394 31.99 2.42 -10.95
CA SER A 394 33.43 2.20 -11.04
C SER A 394 33.91 1.36 -9.84
N ARG A 395 34.97 0.57 -10.04
CA ARG A 395 35.62 -0.13 -8.94
C ARG A 395 36.17 0.91 -7.94
N ALA A 396 36.36 0.52 -6.68
CA ALA A 396 36.79 1.44 -5.61
C ALA A 396 38.12 2.18 -5.90
N ASP A 397 38.88 1.73 -6.89
CA ASP A 397 40.14 2.25 -7.40
C ASP A 397 40.01 3.22 -8.60
N GLU A 398 38.82 3.38 -9.19
CA GLU A 398 38.61 4.27 -10.34
C GLU A 398 37.82 5.53 -9.94
N VAL A 399 38.54 6.66 -9.79
CA VAL A 399 37.97 7.98 -9.55
C VAL A 399 38.14 8.83 -10.81
N THR A 400 37.03 9.29 -11.40
CA THR A 400 37.03 10.11 -12.63
C THR A 400 37.60 11.53 -12.44
N ARG A 401 37.78 11.97 -11.19
CA ARG A 401 38.49 13.21 -10.83
C ARG A 401 39.33 12.97 -9.57
N PRO A 402 40.65 12.77 -9.67
CA PRO A 402 41.49 12.66 -8.49
C PRO A 402 41.40 13.98 -7.70
N PRO A 403 41.12 13.95 -6.38
CA PRO A 403 41.18 15.16 -5.58
C PRO A 403 42.64 15.64 -5.56
N VAL A 404 42.87 16.83 -6.10
CA VAL A 404 44.17 17.49 -5.99
C VAL A 404 44.44 17.70 -4.50
N GLU A 405 45.49 17.07 -3.99
CA GLU A 405 45.96 17.23 -2.62
C GLU A 405 46.22 18.71 -2.34
N SER A 406 45.29 19.34 -1.63
CA SER A 406 45.58 20.58 -0.91
C SER A 406 44.71 20.65 0.35
N ARG A 407 45.40 20.40 1.48
CA ARG A 407 45.10 20.84 2.85
C ARG A 407 43.61 20.85 3.26
N SER A 408 43.23 19.79 3.96
CA SER A 408 42.18 19.70 4.99
C SER A 408 40.98 20.64 4.85
N PRO A 409 39.81 20.15 4.40
CA PRO A 409 38.56 20.84 4.66
C PRO A 409 38.10 20.51 6.09
N LYS A 410 37.82 21.56 6.87
CA LYS A 410 37.00 21.51 8.09
C LYS A 410 35.71 20.72 7.83
N PRO A 411 35.10 20.07 8.84
CA PRO A 411 33.84 19.37 8.67
C PRO A 411 32.78 20.36 8.18
N SER A 412 32.45 20.29 6.90
CA SER A 412 31.34 21.03 6.35
C SER A 412 30.08 20.42 6.95
N HIS A 413 29.49 21.12 7.91
CA HIS A 413 28.08 20.98 8.21
C HIS A 413 27.30 21.26 6.91
N THR A 414 27.01 20.22 6.14
CA THR A 414 26.02 20.25 5.06
C THR A 414 24.63 20.40 5.69
N SER A 415 24.36 21.62 6.16
CA SER A 415 23.08 22.11 6.63
C SER A 415 22.29 22.81 5.51
N GLY A 416 22.55 22.46 4.25
CA GLY A 416 21.70 22.79 3.11
C GLY A 416 20.81 21.60 2.75
N ARG A 417 19.77 21.32 3.53
CA ARG A 417 18.72 20.36 3.11
C ARG A 417 17.98 20.94 1.91
N HIS A 418 18.26 20.44 0.70
CA HIS A 418 17.45 20.78 -0.47
C HIS A 418 15.97 20.45 -0.18
N PRO A 419 14.99 21.34 -0.46
CA PRO A 419 13.58 21.11 -0.15
C PRO A 419 13.00 19.83 -0.78
N ARG A 420 13.65 19.29 -1.82
CA ARG A 420 13.33 17.98 -2.45
C ARG A 420 13.78 16.75 -1.65
N ASN A 421 14.69 16.90 -0.68
CA ASN A 421 15.19 15.80 0.18
C ASN A 421 14.26 15.45 1.35
N VAL A 422 13.08 16.06 1.42
CA VAL A 422 12.12 15.81 2.50
C VAL A 422 11.16 14.70 2.07
N ARG A 423 11.55 13.45 2.37
CA ARG A 423 10.75 12.21 2.25
C ARG A 423 10.43 11.77 0.81
N VAL A 424 11.37 11.04 0.21
CA VAL A 424 11.28 10.47 -1.15
C VAL A 424 10.13 9.46 -1.38
N ILE A 425 9.79 8.63 -0.39
CA ILE A 425 8.65 7.70 -0.44
C ILE A 425 7.98 7.71 0.94
N PRO A 426 6.65 7.53 1.07
CA PRO A 426 5.97 7.37 2.35
C PRO A 426 6.63 6.30 3.22
N LYS A 427 6.49 6.42 4.54
CA LYS A 427 6.85 5.29 5.41
C LYS A 427 5.89 4.14 5.11
N SER A 428 6.42 2.93 5.12
CA SER A 428 5.61 1.71 5.16
C SER A 428 4.67 1.72 6.36
N ARG A 429 3.66 0.88 6.29
CA ARG A 429 2.69 0.69 7.38
C ARG A 429 3.27 -0.31 8.35
N ASP A 430 3.61 0.15 9.55
CA ASP A 430 4.37 -0.63 10.52
C ASP A 430 3.53 -0.94 11.77
N PHE A 431 3.52 -2.22 12.18
CA PHE A 431 3.05 -2.73 13.48
C PHE A 431 1.59 -2.38 13.83
N HIS A 432 0.67 -2.83 12.99
CA HIS A 432 -0.73 -3.00 13.34
C HIS A 432 -0.98 -4.31 14.08
#